data_AF-W2LMC7-F1
#
_entry.id   AF-W2LMC7-F1
#
_cell.length_a   1.000
_cell.length_b   1.000
_cell.length_c   1.000
_cell.angle_alpha   90.00
_cell.angle_beta   90.00
_cell.angle_gamma   90.00
#
_symmetry.space_group_name_H-M   'P 1'
#
loop_
_entity.id
_entity.type
_entity.pdbx_description
1 polymer ?
#
loop_
_entity_poly.entity_id
_entity_poly.type
_entity_poly.pdbx_seq_one_letter_code
_entity_poly.pdbx_strand_id
1 'polypeptide(L)'
;MPQYCKLGAICSNAPRTLSSLKLFDTGRVGLGVYTTTDLDVGDVLGEYCGELSELPAVVEGYTLLYNTRSVNNNYVYVDALRCGSITRFISHSSEPNATFLEQQTRSRVRVLVKMIKNVKTGAQITVHYGNERWFKCACDLCWKEPSRTGESSGDE
;
A
#
# COMPACT_ATOMS: atom_id res chain seq x y z
N MET A 1 21.68 12.20 8.70
CA MET A 1 22.49 11.56 7.62
C MET A 1 23.02 10.22 8.12
N PRO A 2 23.05 9.15 7.29
CA PRO A 2 23.61 7.85 7.69
C PRO A 2 25.13 7.97 7.95
N GLN A 3 25.50 7.89 9.23
CA GLN A 3 26.88 8.10 9.74
C GLN A 3 27.92 7.08 9.25
N TYR A 4 27.49 5.94 8.72
CA TYR A 4 28.37 4.80 8.40
C TYR A 4 28.53 4.56 6.90
N CYS A 5 27.90 5.37 6.05
CA CYS A 5 28.06 5.27 4.61
C CYS A 5 29.42 5.88 4.23
N LYS A 6 30.38 5.06 3.77
CA LYS A 6 31.67 5.54 3.25
C LYS A 6 31.52 6.44 2.01
N LEU A 7 30.35 6.43 1.38
CA LEU A 7 30.00 7.31 0.26
C LEU A 7 29.31 8.61 0.73
N GLY A 8 29.39 8.99 2.01
CA GLY A 8 28.85 10.28 2.49
C GLY A 8 27.33 10.42 2.32
N ALA A 9 26.59 9.33 2.55
CA ALA A 9 25.13 9.27 2.38
C ALA A 9 24.60 9.38 0.94
N ILE A 10 25.47 9.34 -0.07
CA ILE A 10 25.04 9.24 -1.48
C ILE A 10 24.70 7.81 -1.90
N CYS A 11 24.91 6.80 -1.04
CA CYS A 11 24.47 5.45 -1.38
C CYS A 11 22.95 5.43 -1.54
N SER A 12 22.47 4.94 -2.67
CA SER A 12 21.05 4.85 -3.02
C SER A 12 20.25 3.88 -2.15
N ASN A 13 20.85 3.32 -1.09
CA ASN A 13 20.25 2.33 -0.19
C ASN A 13 19.46 2.96 0.96
N ALA A 14 19.38 4.29 1.06
CA ALA A 14 18.47 4.95 1.99
C ALA A 14 17.07 5.02 1.35
N PRO A 15 16.02 4.42 1.96
CA PRO A 15 14.66 4.51 1.44
C PRO A 15 14.23 5.97 1.31
N ARG A 16 13.66 6.33 0.16
CA ARG A 16 13.06 7.64 -0.11
C ARG A 16 11.69 7.42 -0.73
N THR A 17 10.73 8.27 -0.38
CA THR A 17 9.45 8.31 -1.08
C THR A 17 9.65 9.02 -2.41
N LEU A 18 9.21 8.40 -3.51
CA LEU A 18 9.29 8.99 -4.83
C LEU A 18 8.33 10.19 -4.94
N SER A 19 8.86 11.32 -5.39
CA SER A 19 8.07 12.56 -5.60
C SER A 19 7.12 12.48 -6.79
N SER A 20 7.27 11.44 -7.64
CA SER A 20 6.39 11.14 -8.77
C SER A 20 5.05 10.55 -8.36
N LEU A 21 4.86 10.16 -7.11
CA LEU A 21 3.57 9.68 -6.61
C LEU A 21 2.63 10.85 -6.32
N LYS A 22 1.39 10.74 -6.79
CA LYS A 22 0.34 11.76 -6.60
C LYS A 22 -0.97 11.10 -6.20
N LEU A 23 -1.77 11.84 -5.43
CA LEU A 23 -3.12 11.44 -5.08
C LEU A 23 -4.07 11.78 -6.21
N PHE A 24 -5.09 10.94 -6.39
CA PHE A 24 -6.23 11.23 -7.24
C PHE A 24 -7.50 10.66 -6.62
N ASP A 25 -8.65 11.22 -7.00
CA ASP A 25 -9.94 10.62 -6.68
C ASP A 25 -10.21 9.47 -7.66
N THR A 26 -10.43 8.27 -7.13
CA THR A 26 -10.78 7.09 -7.94
C THR A 26 -12.19 7.15 -8.50
N GLY A 27 -13.06 8.02 -7.96
CA GLY A 27 -14.48 8.10 -8.30
C GLY A 27 -15.32 6.92 -7.78
N ARG A 28 -14.72 5.95 -7.08
CA ARG A 28 -15.40 4.74 -6.59
C ARG A 28 -15.07 4.38 -5.14
N VAL A 29 -13.78 4.27 -4.82
CA VAL A 29 -13.31 3.76 -3.52
C VAL A 29 -12.54 4.81 -2.72
N GLY A 30 -12.75 6.09 -3.05
CA GLY A 30 -12.10 7.23 -2.43
C GLY A 30 -10.77 7.58 -3.12
N LEU A 31 -9.77 7.99 -2.33
CA LEU A 31 -8.47 8.39 -2.86
C LEU A 31 -7.60 7.18 -3.22
N GLY A 32 -6.88 7.32 -4.32
CA GLY A 32 -5.84 6.39 -4.77
C GLY A 32 -4.52 7.10 -5.01
N VAL A 33 -3.50 6.32 -5.38
CA VAL A 33 -2.17 6.83 -5.76
C VAL A 33 -1.88 6.47 -7.21
N TYR A 34 -1.38 7.43 -7.99
CA TYR A 34 -0.86 7.19 -9.33
C TYR A 34 0.57 7.73 -9.46
N THR A 35 1.30 7.27 -10.48
CA THR A 35 2.65 7.75 -10.80
C THR A 35 2.63 8.78 -11.93
N THR A 36 3.45 9.83 -11.84
CA THR A 36 3.67 10.81 -12.93
C THR A 36 4.90 10.48 -13.78
N THR A 37 5.54 9.35 -13.55
CA THR A 37 6.67 8.84 -14.34
C THR A 37 6.47 7.36 -14.64
N ASP A 38 7.17 6.85 -15.65
CA ASP A 38 7.32 5.41 -15.83
C ASP A 38 8.01 4.80 -14.60
N LEU A 39 7.63 3.57 -14.24
CA LEU A 39 8.21 2.81 -13.14
C LEU A 39 8.44 1.38 -13.58
N ASP A 40 9.58 0.82 -13.19
CA ASP A 40 10.00 -0.53 -13.55
C ASP A 40 9.91 -1.48 -12.35
N VAL A 41 9.85 -2.79 -12.65
CA VAL A 41 9.99 -3.85 -11.64
C VAL A 41 11.27 -3.61 -10.85
N GLY A 42 11.16 -3.56 -9.52
CA GLY A 42 12.30 -3.28 -8.66
C GLY A 42 12.23 -1.93 -7.97
N ASP A 43 11.55 -0.95 -8.58
CA ASP A 43 11.48 0.40 -8.05
C ASP A 43 10.83 0.44 -6.68
N VAL A 44 11.48 1.12 -5.74
CA VAL A 44 10.98 1.35 -4.39
C VAL A 44 10.28 2.69 -4.36
N LEU A 45 9.00 2.67 -4.05
CA LEU A 45 8.11 3.83 -4.11
C LEU A 45 8.20 4.69 -2.86
N GLY A 46 8.44 4.06 -1.71
CA GLY A 46 8.48 4.73 -0.41
C GLY A 46 8.21 3.76 0.73
N GLU A 47 8.31 4.28 1.94
CA GLU A 47 8.02 3.54 3.16
C GLU A 47 6.52 3.64 3.51
N TYR A 48 5.92 2.50 3.83
CA TYR A 48 4.60 2.43 4.46
C TYR A 48 4.75 2.71 5.96
N CYS A 49 4.77 4.01 6.29
CA CYS A 49 4.93 4.48 7.66
C CYS A 49 3.59 4.58 8.39
N GLY A 50 3.63 4.37 9.70
CA GLY A 50 2.51 4.52 10.63
C GLY A 50 2.98 4.36 12.08
N GLU A 51 2.03 4.34 13.01
CA GLU A 51 2.30 4.02 14.41
C GLU A 51 2.54 2.52 14.55
N LEU A 52 3.58 2.11 15.28
CA LEU A 52 3.84 0.71 15.56
C LEU A 52 3.11 0.29 16.84
N SER A 53 2.41 -0.84 16.80
CA SER A 53 1.75 -1.41 17.97
C SER A 53 1.98 -2.92 18.07
N GLU A 54 2.13 -3.41 19.31
CA GLU A 54 2.21 -4.85 19.63
C GLU A 54 0.86 -5.40 20.14
N LEU A 55 -0.20 -4.59 20.06
CA LEU A 55 -1.54 -4.98 20.50
C LEU A 55 -2.18 -5.91 19.46
N PRO A 56 -3.16 -6.75 19.85
CA PRO A 56 -4.04 -7.40 18.89
C PRO A 56 -4.83 -6.29 18.19
N ALA A 57 -4.30 -5.80 17.08
CA ALA A 57 -4.87 -4.66 16.39
C ALA A 57 -6.29 -5.03 15.97
N VAL A 58 -7.25 -4.17 16.31
CA VAL A 58 -8.51 -4.13 15.56
C VAL A 58 -8.07 -3.86 14.11
N VAL A 59 -8.34 -4.82 13.22
CA VAL A 59 -7.91 -4.73 11.82
C VAL A 59 -8.76 -3.66 11.15
N GLU A 60 -8.29 -2.42 11.22
CA GLU A 60 -8.88 -1.28 10.53
C GLU A 60 -8.27 -1.11 9.13
N GLY A 61 -8.86 -0.17 8.38
CA GLY A 61 -8.50 0.26 7.03
C GLY A 61 -7.03 0.24 6.61
N TYR A 62 -6.15 0.56 7.57
CA TYR A 62 -4.78 1.02 7.37
C TYR A 62 -3.75 0.22 8.16
N THR A 63 -4.16 -0.93 8.71
CA THR A 63 -3.29 -1.77 9.53
C THR A 63 -2.61 -2.83 8.68
N LEU A 64 -1.28 -2.92 8.77
CA LEU A 64 -0.48 -3.95 8.14
C LEU A 64 0.34 -4.72 9.19
N LEU A 65 0.27 -6.05 9.14
CA LEU A 65 1.02 -6.93 10.02
C LEU A 65 2.45 -7.15 9.50
N TYR A 66 3.44 -7.02 10.38
CA TYR A 66 4.82 -7.41 10.09
C TYR A 66 4.96 -8.93 10.21
N ASN A 67 5.68 -9.53 9.26
CA ASN A 67 6.16 -10.90 9.35
C ASN A 67 7.21 -11.04 10.46
N THR A 68 8.03 -9.99 10.66
CA THR A 68 9.01 -9.96 11.74
C THR A 68 8.35 -9.73 13.10
N ARG A 69 8.63 -10.62 14.06
CA ARG A 69 8.17 -10.49 15.46
C ARG A 69 8.95 -9.42 16.21
N SER A 70 8.35 -8.88 17.27
CA SER A 70 9.08 -8.02 18.21
C SER A 70 10.15 -8.81 18.98
N VAL A 71 11.01 -8.09 19.70
CA VAL A 71 12.01 -8.70 20.60
C VAL A 71 11.39 -9.58 21.68
N ASN A 72 10.13 -9.32 22.03
CA ASN A 72 9.33 -10.10 23.00
C ASN A 72 8.52 -11.21 22.32
N ASN A 73 8.77 -11.50 21.04
CA ASN A 73 8.05 -12.47 20.23
C ASN A 73 6.56 -12.14 20.00
N ASN A 74 6.18 -10.87 20.08
CA ASN A 74 4.81 -10.41 19.80
C ASN A 74 4.62 -10.12 18.30
N TYR A 75 3.37 -10.18 17.85
CA TYR A 75 3.00 -9.61 16.55
C TYR A 75 3.16 -8.09 16.59
N VAL A 76 3.63 -7.51 15.49
CA VAL A 76 3.80 -6.06 15.35
C VAL A 76 2.98 -5.60 14.16
N TYR A 77 2.20 -4.55 14.36
CA TYR A 77 1.40 -3.92 13.32
C TYR A 77 1.89 -2.49 13.07
N VAL A 78 1.81 -2.05 11.82
CA VAL A 78 1.87 -0.64 11.47
C VAL A 78 0.46 -0.15 11.17
N ASP A 79 0.04 0.88 11.90
CA ASP A 79 -1.23 1.57 11.68
C ASP A 79 -0.97 2.95 11.07
N ALA A 80 -1.33 3.10 9.79
CA ALA A 80 -1.16 4.35 9.07
C ALA A 80 -2.36 5.31 9.21
N LEU A 81 -3.32 5.06 10.11
CA LEU A 81 -4.53 5.87 10.24
C LEU A 81 -4.22 7.33 10.58
N ARG A 82 -3.44 7.56 11.65
CA ARG A 82 -3.19 8.90 12.22
C ARG A 82 -1.90 9.56 11.75
N CYS A 83 -0.92 8.75 11.36
CA CYS A 83 0.34 9.24 10.82
C CYS A 83 0.79 8.33 9.68
N GLY A 84 1.41 8.88 8.63
CA GLY A 84 1.85 8.10 7.50
C GLY A 84 2.35 8.94 6.34
N SER A 85 2.60 8.28 5.21
CA SER A 85 3.02 8.92 3.97
C SER A 85 1.94 8.75 2.88
N ILE A 86 2.17 9.27 1.67
CA ILE A 86 1.27 9.07 0.52
C ILE A 86 0.96 7.58 0.26
N THR A 87 1.87 6.67 0.64
CA THR A 87 1.70 5.22 0.47
C THR A 87 0.51 4.65 1.24
N ARG A 88 -0.02 5.33 2.26
CA ARG A 88 -1.22 4.91 2.99
C ARG A 88 -2.49 4.90 2.13
N PHE A 89 -2.47 5.62 1.01
CA PHE A 89 -3.60 5.74 0.07
C PHE A 89 -3.50 4.76 -1.11
N ILE A 90 -2.48 3.89 -1.14
CA ILE A 90 -2.33 2.89 -2.21
C ILE A 90 -3.44 1.85 -2.04
N SER A 91 -4.35 1.80 -3.00
CA SER A 91 -5.55 0.96 -2.93
C SER A 91 -5.25 -0.51 -3.16
N HIS A 92 -6.21 -1.34 -2.76
CA HIS A 92 -6.17 -2.77 -3.02
C HIS A 92 -6.50 -3.13 -4.48
N SER A 93 -5.78 -4.10 -5.04
CA SER A 93 -6.18 -4.85 -6.24
C SER A 93 -5.94 -6.34 -6.05
N SER A 94 -6.80 -7.18 -6.64
CA SER A 94 -6.58 -8.64 -6.74
C SER A 94 -5.44 -8.98 -7.70
N GLU A 95 -5.12 -8.10 -8.64
CA GLU A 95 -3.95 -8.20 -9.53
C GLU A 95 -3.08 -6.94 -9.41
N PRO A 96 -2.33 -6.80 -8.30
CA PRO A 96 -1.58 -5.58 -8.04
C PRO A 96 -0.38 -5.40 -8.99
N ASN A 97 0.18 -4.19 -8.97
CA ASN A 97 1.45 -3.85 -9.63
C ASN A 97 2.57 -3.50 -8.65
N ALA A 98 2.27 -3.37 -7.36
CA ALA A 98 3.24 -3.23 -6.29
C ALA A 98 2.98 -4.24 -5.16
N THR A 99 3.96 -4.41 -4.27
CA THR A 99 3.87 -5.24 -3.08
C THR A 99 4.50 -4.56 -1.87
N PHE A 100 4.09 -4.98 -0.68
CA PHE A 100 4.78 -4.66 0.56
C PHE A 100 6.03 -5.54 0.70
N LEU A 101 7.14 -4.93 1.11
CA LEU A 101 8.42 -5.58 1.34
C LEU A 101 8.96 -5.15 2.70
N GLU A 102 9.13 -6.09 3.62
CA GLU A 102 9.88 -5.83 4.85
C GLU A 102 11.37 -5.72 4.55
N GLN A 103 11.96 -4.60 4.97
CA GLN A 103 13.39 -4.36 4.90
C GLN A 103 13.92 -4.14 6.32
N GLN A 104 14.83 -5.02 6.73
CA GLN A 104 15.57 -4.86 7.97
C GLN A 104 16.85 -4.05 7.73
N THR A 105 17.01 -2.97 8.49
CA THR A 105 18.25 -2.19 8.55
C THR A 105 18.73 -2.15 10.00
N ARG A 106 19.76 -2.97 10.30
CA ARG A 106 20.24 -3.22 11.68
C ARG A 106 19.10 -3.75 12.57
N SER A 107 18.78 -3.04 13.65
CA SER A 107 17.74 -3.39 14.61
C SER A 107 16.35 -2.84 14.24
N ARG A 108 16.20 -2.17 13.09
CA ARG A 108 14.93 -1.58 12.66
C ARG A 108 14.40 -2.32 11.45
N VAL A 109 13.15 -2.76 11.52
CA VAL A 109 12.39 -3.27 10.37
C VAL A 109 11.47 -2.16 9.88
N ARG A 110 11.32 -2.06 8.56
CA ARG A 110 10.42 -1.11 7.89
C ARG A 110 9.68 -1.84 6.80
N VAL A 111 8.49 -1.38 6.46
CA VAL A 111 7.74 -1.87 5.31
C VAL A 111 7.89 -0.86 4.17
N LEU A 112 8.42 -1.33 3.05
CA LEU A 112 8.56 -0.56 1.81
C LEU A 112 7.49 -1.00 0.81
N VAL A 113 7.13 -0.12 -0.10
CA VAL A 113 6.32 -0.47 -1.27
C VAL A 113 7.24 -0.59 -2.48
N LYS A 114 7.21 -1.74 -3.14
CA LYS A 114 8.07 -2.07 -4.28
C LYS A 114 7.26 -2.50 -5.49
N MET A 115 7.64 -2.03 -6.68
CA MET A 115 7.03 -2.43 -7.94
C MET A 115 7.35 -3.88 -8.29
N ILE A 116 6.32 -4.61 -8.73
CA ILE A 116 6.38 -5.99 -9.22
C ILE A 116 5.95 -6.13 -10.68
N LYS A 117 5.47 -5.03 -11.31
CA LYS A 117 5.17 -4.91 -12.74
C LYS A 117 5.67 -3.57 -13.25
N ASN A 118 6.10 -3.50 -14.51
CA ASN A 118 6.38 -2.23 -15.18
C ASN A 118 5.05 -1.49 -15.42
N VAL A 119 5.03 -0.17 -15.21
CA VAL A 119 3.88 0.68 -15.49
C VAL A 119 4.31 1.97 -16.16
N LYS A 120 3.38 2.56 -16.92
CA LYS A 120 3.57 3.86 -17.56
C LYS A 120 3.05 4.99 -16.69
N THR A 121 3.51 6.21 -16.99
CA THR A 121 2.96 7.42 -16.37
C THR A 121 1.42 7.44 -16.42
N GLY A 122 0.79 7.91 -15.35
CA GLY A 122 -0.65 7.91 -15.17
C GLY A 122 -1.23 6.62 -14.57
N ALA A 123 -0.45 5.54 -14.47
CA ALA A 123 -0.95 4.29 -13.89
C ALA A 123 -1.22 4.42 -12.38
N GLN A 124 -2.37 3.89 -11.94
CA GLN A 124 -2.66 3.71 -10.52
C GLN A 124 -1.74 2.64 -9.92
N ILE A 125 -1.20 2.92 -8.74
CA ILE A 125 -0.43 1.97 -7.95
C ILE A 125 -1.38 1.24 -7.02
N THR A 126 -1.28 -0.10 -6.99
CA THR A 126 -2.10 -0.97 -6.15
C THR A 126 -1.29 -2.10 -5.54
N VAL A 127 -1.74 -2.59 -4.38
CA VAL A 127 -1.12 -3.70 -3.65
C VAL A 127 -2.17 -4.74 -3.26
N HIS A 128 -1.74 -5.96 -2.95
CA HIS A 128 -2.63 -6.98 -2.41
C HIS A 128 -2.69 -6.85 -0.87
N TYR A 129 -3.88 -6.68 -0.30
CA TYR A 129 -4.07 -6.50 1.15
C TYR A 129 -4.10 -7.84 1.92
N GLY A 130 -4.03 -8.96 1.21
CA GLY A 130 -4.25 -10.29 1.77
C GLY A 130 -5.65 -10.79 1.48
N ASN A 131 -5.90 -12.06 1.79
CA ASN A 131 -7.18 -12.70 1.50
C ASN A 131 -8.23 -12.33 2.55
N GLU A 132 -7.84 -12.28 3.82
CA GLU A 132 -8.66 -11.87 4.96
C GLU A 132 -8.73 -10.32 5.03
N ARG A 133 -9.92 -9.77 4.79
CA ARG A 133 -10.15 -8.31 4.69
C ARG A 133 -11.51 -7.95 5.32
N TRP A 134 -11.61 -6.73 5.86
CA TRP A 134 -12.83 -6.18 6.49
C TRP A 134 -13.80 -5.53 5.48
N PHE A 135 -13.55 -5.64 4.18
CA PHE A 135 -14.37 -5.04 3.11
C PHE A 135 -14.51 -5.98 1.91
N LYS A 136 -15.58 -5.79 1.13
CA LYS A 136 -15.76 -6.45 -0.17
C LYS A 136 -14.91 -5.75 -1.22
N CYS A 137 -14.06 -6.50 -1.91
CA CYS A 137 -13.20 -5.94 -2.96
C CYS A 137 -14.03 -5.31 -4.08
N ALA A 138 -13.69 -4.06 -4.41
CA ALA A 138 -14.31 -3.26 -5.47
C ALA A 138 -13.26 -2.77 -6.51
N CYS A 139 -12.12 -3.45 -6.60
CA CYS A 139 -11.19 -3.24 -7.71
C CYS A 139 -11.84 -3.59 -9.04
N ASP A 140 -11.26 -3.16 -10.16
CA ASP A 140 -11.87 -3.31 -11.49
C ASP A 140 -12.18 -4.77 -11.85
N LEU A 141 -11.43 -5.73 -11.32
CA LEU A 141 -11.68 -7.17 -11.52
C LEU A 141 -12.83 -7.72 -10.68
N CYS A 142 -13.12 -7.12 -9.52
CA CYS A 142 -14.09 -7.64 -8.56
C CYS A 142 -15.42 -6.88 -8.57
N TRP A 143 -15.42 -5.65 -9.08
CA TRP A 143 -16.63 -4.84 -9.18
C TRP A 143 -17.58 -5.43 -10.23
N LYS A 144 -18.85 -5.58 -9.86
CA LYS A 144 -19.95 -5.89 -10.77
C LYS A 144 -20.95 -4.75 -10.66
N GLU A 145 -21.32 -4.14 -11.78
CA GLU A 145 -22.38 -3.14 -11.77
C GLU A 145 -23.67 -3.75 -11.18
N PRO A 146 -24.39 -3.03 -10.32
CA PRO A 146 -25.71 -3.47 -9.91
C PRO A 146 -26.61 -3.53 -11.15
N SER A 147 -27.15 -4.72 -11.43
CA SER A 147 -28.10 -4.92 -12.52
C SER A 147 -29.32 -4.02 -12.33
N ARG A 148 -29.61 -3.15 -13.30
CA ARG A 148 -30.87 -2.41 -13.38
C ARG A 148 -31.98 -3.37 -13.80
N THR A 149 -32.54 -4.13 -12.86
CA THR A 149 -33.77 -4.89 -13.08
C THR A 149 -34.79 -4.50 -12.02
N GLY A 150 -35.45 -3.38 -12.28
CA GLY A 150 -36.79 -3.09 -11.79
C GLY A 150 -37.69 -2.97 -13.01
N GLU A 151 -37.95 -4.08 -13.70
CA GLU A 151 -39.08 -4.14 -14.62
C GLU A 151 -40.34 -4.19 -13.75
N SER A 152 -41.05 -3.07 -13.75
CA SER A 152 -42.44 -2.96 -13.34
C SER A 152 -43.29 -3.81 -14.28
N SER A 153 -43.63 -5.04 -13.88
CA SER A 153 -44.85 -5.68 -14.37
C SER A 153 -45.97 -5.29 -13.41
N GLY A 154 -46.57 -4.12 -13.66
CA GLY A 154 -48.00 -4.01 -13.46
C GLY A 154 -48.65 -4.77 -14.62
N ASP A 155 -49.61 -5.61 -14.30
CA ASP A 155 -50.86 -5.81 -15.04
C ASP A 155 -51.78 -6.69 -14.15
N GLU A 156 -53.07 -6.42 -14.27
CA GLU A 156 -54.22 -6.72 -13.39
C GLU A 156 -54.43 -8.18 -12.96
#